data_AF-X1LXQ0-F1
#
_entry.id   AF-X1LXQ0-F1
#
_cell.length_a   1.000
_cell.length_b   1.000
_cell.length_c   1.000
_cell.angle_alpha   90.00
_cell.angle_beta   90.00
_cell.angle_gamma   90.00
#
_symmetry.space_group_name_H-M   'P 1'
#
loop_
_entity.id
_entity.type
_entity.pdbx_description
1 polymer ?
#
loop_
_entity_poly.entity_id
_entity_poly.type
_entity_poly.pdbx_seq_one_letter_code
_entity_poly.pdbx_strand_id
1 'polypeptide(L)' 'TLTAVATVKEKFTKKEGKLKFIICDTIVKNQDNVVVTSGEGTIIFM' A
#
# COMPACT_ATOMS: atom_id res chain seq x y z
N THR A 1 -5.87 -17.00 -9.86
CA THR A 1 -6.20 -15.70 -9.28
C THR A 1 -5.11 -15.27 -8.34
N LEU A 2 -4.77 -13.98 -8.35
CA LEU A 2 -3.88 -13.36 -7.38
C LEU A 2 -4.69 -12.33 -6.59
N THR A 3 -4.48 -12.29 -5.29
CA THR A 3 -5.13 -11.32 -4.38
C THR A 3 -4.07 -10.45 -3.75
N ALA A 4 -4.15 -9.14 -3.97
CA ALA A 4 -3.27 -8.16 -3.34
C ALA A 4 -3.98 -7.50 -2.15
N VAL A 5 -3.31 -7.45 -1.00
CA VAL A 5 -3.78 -6.76 0.20
C VAL A 5 -2.76 -5.68 0.55
N ALA A 6 -3.21 -4.43 0.61
CA ALA A 6 -2.41 -3.29 1.03
C ALA A 6 -2.84 -2.84 2.44
N THR A 7 -1.89 -2.80 3.36
CA THR A 7 -2.11 -2.34 4.75
C THR A 7 -1.46 -0.99 4.92
N VAL A 8 -2.22 0.00 5.40
CA VAL A 8 -1.69 1.34 5.65
C VAL A 8 -0.70 1.32 6.80
N LYS A 9 0.53 1.75 6.53
CA LYS A 9 1.62 1.85 7.48
C LYS A 9 1.78 3.28 8.00
N GLU A 10 1.75 4.26 7.10
CA GLU A 10 1.93 5.67 7.45
C GLU A 10 1.03 6.57 6.61
N LYS A 11 0.61 7.70 7.21
CA LYS A 11 -0.06 8.79 6.51
C LYS A 11 0.61 10.10 6.87
N PHE A 12 0.95 10.91 5.86
CA PHE A 12 1.53 12.23 6.09
C PHE A 12 1.09 13.22 5.02
N THR A 13 1.30 14.50 5.30
CA THR A 13 0.96 15.60 4.38
C THR A 13 2.17 16.45 4.07
N LYS A 14 2.30 16.90 2.81
CA LYS A 14 3.33 17.86 2.38
C LYS A 14 2.69 19.05 1.68
N LYS A 15 3.50 20.10 1.43
CA LYS A 15 3.07 21.35 0.80
C LYS A 15 1.86 21.97 1.52
N GLU A 16 1.99 22.21 2.83
CA GLU A 16 0.94 22.87 3.64
C GLU A 16 -0.42 22.14 3.60
N GLY A 17 -0.41 20.81 3.61
CA GLY A 17 -1.64 20.01 3.59
C GLY A 17 -2.26 19.80 2.21
N LYS A 18 -1.68 20.36 1.14
CA LYS A 18 -2.21 20.23 -0.23
C LYS A 18 -1.96 18.85 -0.85
N LEU A 19 -0.96 18.11 -0.36
CA LEU A 19 -0.68 16.75 -0.82
C LEU A 19 -0.73 15.78 0.35
N LYS A 20 -1.59 14.76 0.25
CA LYS A 20 -1.69 13.68 1.22
C LYS A 20 -1.04 12.43 0.66
N PHE A 21 -0.28 11.75 1.50
CA PHE A 21 0.45 10.54 1.16
C PHE A 21 0.03 9.41 2.08
N ILE A 22 -0.03 8.20 1.54
CA ILE A 22 -0.17 6.96 2.30
C ILE A 22 0.98 6.03 1.90
N ILE A 23 1.73 5.54 2.87
CA ILE A 23 2.64 4.40 2.68
C ILE A 23 1.88 3.14 3.07
N CYS A 24 1.87 2.15 2.19
CA CYS A 24 1.22 0.87 2.40
C CYS A 24 2.21 -0.28 2.25
N ASP A 25 2.21 -1.21 3.19
CA ASP A 25 2.82 -2.52 2.97
C ASP A 25 1.84 -3.39 2.17
N THR A 26 2.31 -4.00 1.10
CA THR A 26 1.48 -4.80 0.19
C THR A 26 1.94 -6.25 0.20
N ILE A 27 0.99 -7.17 0.30
CA ILE A 27 1.22 -8.61 0.20
C ILE A 27 0.34 -9.15 -0.92
N VAL A 28 0.92 -9.91 -1.83
CA VAL A 28 0.19 -10.62 -2.89
C VAL A 28 0.20 -12.11 -2.57
N LYS A 29 -0.99 -12.71 -2.58
CA LYS A 29 -1.19 -14.14 -2.32
C LYS A 29 -1.80 -14.84 -3.54
N ASN A 30 -1.47 -16.12 -3.69
CA ASN A 30 -2.16 -17.01 -4.63
C ASN A 30 -3.45 -17.57 -4.01
N GLN A 31 -4.11 -18.49 -4.72
CA GLN A 31 -5.38 -19.12 -4.32
C GLN A 31 -5.25 -19.94 -3.03
N ASP A 32 -4.05 -20.43 -2.72
CA ASP A 32 -3.75 -21.25 -1.54
C ASP A 32 -3.32 -20.40 -0.34
N ASN A 33 -3.53 -19.08 -0.39
CA ASN A 33 -3.07 -18.10 0.60
C ASN A 33 -1.54 -18.03 0.78
N VAL A 34 -0.75 -18.60 -0.13
CA VAL A 34 0.70 -18.51 -0.11
C VAL A 34 1.13 -17.15 -0.62
N VAL A 35 2.02 -16.49 0.12
CA VAL A 35 2.62 -15.21 -0.29
C VAL A 35 3.55 -15.47 -1.48
N VAL A 36 3.28 -14.80 -2.58
CA VAL A 36 4.08 -14.89 -3.81
C VAL A 36 4.98 -13.68 -4.02
N THR A 37 4.58 -12.52 -3.51
CA THR A 37 5.42 -11.32 -3.47
C THR A 37 4.90 -10.34 -2.42
N SER A 38 5.77 -9.44 -2.00
CA SER A 38 5.47 -8.32 -1.11
C SER A 38 6.24 -7.08 -1.54
N GLY A 39 5.74 -5.91 -1.18
CA GLY A 39 6.42 -4.65 -1.44
C GLY A 39 5.83 -3.50 -0.64
N GLU A 40 6.41 -2.32 -0.81
CA GLU A 40 5.92 -1.08 -0.24
C GLU A 40 5.40 -0.18 -1.36
N GLY A 41 4.21 0.40 -1.18
CA GLY A 41 3.58 1.31 -2.12
C GLY A 41 3.36 2.67 -1.49
N THR A 42 3.69 3.73 -2.23
CA THR A 42 3.35 5.11 -1.85
C THR A 42 2.20 5.60 -2.72
N ILE A 43 1.09 5.99 -2.09
CA ILE A 43 -0.10 6.55 -2.74
C ILE A 43 -0.13 8.05 -2.47
N ILE A 44 -0.33 8.85 -3.52
CA ILE A 44 -0.57 10.29 -3.41
C ILE A 44 -2.04 10.55 -3.73
N PHE A 45 -2.72 11.29 -2.88
CA PHE A 45 -4.13 11.67 -3.07
C PHE A 45 -4.34 13.11 -2.60
N MET A 46 -5.32 13.79 -3.23
CA MET A 46 -5.70 15.17 -2.89
C MET A 46 -7.01 15.17 -2.10
#